data_AF-A0A5E5ARH3-F1
#
_entry.id   AF-A0A5E5ARH3-F1
#
_cell.length_a   1.000
_cell.length_b   1.000
_cell.length_c   1.000
_cell.angle_alpha   90.00
_cell.angle_beta   90.00
_cell.angle_gamma   90.00
#
_symmetry.space_group_name_H-M   'P 1'
#
loop_
_entity.id
_entity.type
_entity.pdbx_description
1 polymer ?
#
loop_
_entity_poly.entity_id
_entity_poly.type
_entity_poly.pdbx_seq_one_letter_code
_entity_poly.pdbx_strand_id
1 'polypeptide(L)'
;MLIRRAKTLKPAQIRHLLRVTEATSRHPERDALILLLGFTCGMRISEIARIEVADVLQPSGLIREEVSLRAAITKGCRQRCVYSAIRRRLPRSIATSNGDGRKARAQRWIARSGGA
;
A
#
# COMPACT_ATOMS: atom_id res chain seq x y z
N MET A 1 -33.74 -10.27 16.81
CA MET A 1 -32.58 -10.70 15.99
C MET A 1 -31.36 -9.90 16.45
N LEU A 2 -30.40 -10.51 17.14
CA LEU A 2 -29.25 -9.80 17.72
C LEU A 2 -28.15 -9.67 16.66
N ILE A 3 -28.06 -8.51 16.02
CA ILE A 3 -27.06 -8.25 14.96
C ILE A 3 -25.68 -8.14 15.62
N ARG A 4 -24.86 -9.20 15.50
CA ARG A 4 -23.47 -9.17 15.94
C ARG A 4 -22.64 -8.37 14.93
N ARG A 5 -22.01 -7.30 15.40
CA ARG A 5 -21.10 -6.47 14.59
C ARG A 5 -19.67 -7.00 14.68
N ALA A 6 -18.93 -6.87 13.58
CA ALA A 6 -17.51 -7.18 13.57
C ALA A 6 -16.76 -6.27 14.55
N LYS A 7 -15.79 -6.83 15.29
CA LYS A 7 -14.90 -6.05 16.15
C LYS A 7 -14.02 -5.17 15.26
N THR A 8 -14.03 -3.86 15.50
CA THR A 8 -13.17 -2.91 14.81
C THR A 8 -11.87 -2.71 15.60
N LEU A 9 -10.76 -2.51 14.87
CA LEU A 9 -9.46 -2.28 15.50
C LEU A 9 -9.34 -0.82 15.95
N LYS A 10 -8.82 -0.63 17.16
CA LYS A 10 -8.46 0.68 17.70
C LYS A 10 -7.12 1.16 17.12
N PRO A 11 -6.85 2.47 17.06
CA PRO A 11 -5.58 3.00 16.55
C PRO A 11 -4.33 2.46 17.26
N ALA A 12 -4.41 2.17 18.56
CA ALA A 12 -3.32 1.54 19.31
C ALA A 12 -3.03 0.10 18.82
N GLN A 13 -4.08 -0.67 18.51
CA GLN A 13 -3.96 -2.04 18.01
C GLN A 13 -3.37 -2.06 16.61
N ILE A 14 -3.73 -1.11 15.74
CA ILE A 14 -3.14 -0.97 14.40
C ILE A 14 -1.63 -0.69 14.50
N ARG A 15 -1.22 0.23 15.40
CA ARG A 15 0.22 0.50 15.63
C ARG A 15 0.96 -0.72 16.14
N HIS A 16 0.36 -1.47 17.07
CA HIS A 16 0.95 -2.71 17.56
C HIS A 16 1.08 -3.75 16.44
N LEU A 17 0.04 -3.92 15.61
CA LEU A 17 0.05 -4.84 14.48
C LEU A 17 1.18 -4.53 13.49
N LEU A 18 1.40 -3.25 13.16
CA LEU A 18 2.50 -2.84 12.30
C LEU A 18 3.87 -3.22 12.91
N ARG A 19 4.08 -2.92 14.20
CA ARG A 19 5.34 -3.27 14.90
C ARG A 19 5.58 -4.79 14.93
N VAL A 20 4.54 -5.58 15.20
CA VAL A 20 4.65 -7.04 15.20
C VAL A 20 4.99 -7.54 13.79
N THR A 21 4.32 -7.01 12.77
CA THR A 21 4.58 -7.37 11.37
C THR A 21 6.01 -7.04 10.96
N GLU A 22 6.53 -5.88 11.36
CA GLU A 22 7.92 -5.48 11.13
C GLU A 22 8.93 -6.45 11.78
N ALA A 23 8.62 -6.96 12.97
CA ALA A 23 9.52 -7.84 13.72
C ALA A 23 9.44 -9.32 13.31
N THR A 24 8.31 -9.78 12.80
CA THR A 24 8.06 -11.23 12.56
C THR A 24 7.90 -11.62 11.10
N SER A 25 7.61 -10.69 10.19
CA SER A 25 7.41 -11.02 8.78
C SER A 25 8.74 -11.29 8.05
N ARG A 26 8.70 -12.22 7.10
CA ARG A 26 9.76 -12.46 6.11
C ARG A 26 9.96 -11.27 5.15
N HIS A 27 8.89 -10.49 4.92
CA HIS A 27 8.87 -9.33 4.02
C HIS A 27 8.16 -8.14 4.69
N PRO A 28 8.79 -7.55 5.72
CA PRO A 28 8.12 -6.57 6.58
C PRO A 28 7.66 -5.33 5.81
N GLU A 29 8.43 -4.86 4.84
CA GLU A 29 8.07 -3.70 4.01
C GLU A 29 6.79 -3.94 3.18
N ARG A 30 6.66 -5.12 2.57
CA ARG A 30 5.50 -5.49 1.75
C ARG A 30 4.26 -5.67 2.62
N ASP A 31 4.41 -6.38 3.73
CA ASP A 31 3.28 -6.73 4.57
C ASP A 31 2.77 -5.49 5.33
N ALA A 32 3.67 -4.61 5.78
CA ALA A 32 3.29 -3.30 6.33
C ALA A 32 2.55 -2.44 5.29
N LEU A 33 3.00 -2.44 4.02
CA LEU A 33 2.32 -1.72 2.94
C LEU A 33 0.89 -2.25 2.72
N ILE A 34 0.70 -3.57 2.68
CA ILE A 34 -0.63 -4.18 2.55
C ILE A 34 -1.55 -3.74 3.69
N LEU A 35 -1.07 -3.77 4.93
CA LEU A 35 -1.83 -3.33 6.09
C LEU A 35 -2.18 -1.84 6.03
N LEU A 36 -1.22 -0.99 5.62
CA LEU A 36 -1.45 0.45 5.46
C LEU A 36 -2.50 0.72 4.36
N LEU A 37 -2.41 0.08 3.19
CA LEU A 37 -3.42 0.19 2.12
C LEU A 37 -4.82 -0.24 2.59
N GLY A 38 -4.91 -1.30 3.39
CA GLY A 38 -6.17 -1.75 3.97
C GLY A 38 -6.77 -0.75 4.96
N PHE A 39 -5.97 -0.28 5.93
CA PHE A 39 -6.49 0.52 7.05
C PHE A 39 -6.57 2.03 6.78
N THR A 40 -5.61 2.60 6.05
CA THR A 40 -5.60 4.06 5.79
C THR A 40 -6.33 4.43 4.52
N CYS A 41 -6.27 3.56 3.51
CA CYS A 41 -6.84 3.81 2.20
C CYS A 41 -8.20 3.11 2.00
N GLY A 42 -8.60 2.22 2.92
CA GLY A 42 -9.90 1.55 2.84
C GLY A 42 -10.05 0.72 1.57
N MET A 43 -8.94 0.16 1.09
CA MET A 43 -8.92 -0.73 -0.06
C MET A 43 -9.32 -2.13 0.38
N ARG A 44 -10.06 -2.82 -0.49
CA ARG A 44 -10.38 -4.24 -0.27
C ARG A 44 -9.17 -5.09 -0.58
N ILE A 45 -9.04 -6.24 0.09
CA ILE A 45 -7.92 -7.17 -0.13
C ILE A 45 -7.81 -7.59 -1.61
N SER A 46 -8.94 -7.76 -2.29
CA SER A 46 -8.98 -8.11 -3.72
C SER A 46 -8.44 -7.00 -4.62
N GLU A 47 -8.66 -5.73 -4.23
CA GLU A 47 -8.15 -4.56 -4.94
C GLU A 47 -6.63 -4.45 -4.71
N ILE A 48 -6.17 -4.67 -3.47
CA ILE A 48 -4.74 -4.68 -3.11
C ILE A 48 -3.99 -5.79 -3.84
N ALA A 49 -4.59 -6.97 -4.00
CA ALA A 49 -3.95 -8.10 -4.69
C ALA A 49 -3.73 -7.87 -6.20
N ARG A 50 -4.44 -6.91 -6.79
CA ARG A 50 -4.40 -6.62 -8.25
C ARG A 50 -3.80 -5.26 -8.58
N ILE A 51 -3.37 -4.49 -7.59
CA ILE A 51 -2.79 -3.17 -7.84
C ILE A 51 -1.37 -3.30 -8.39
N GLU A 52 -1.06 -2.49 -9.39
CA GLU A 52 0.29 -2.44 -9.97
C GLU A 52 1.07 -1.24 -9.41
N VAL A 53 2.40 -1.31 -9.53
CA VAL A 53 3.29 -0.21 -9.15
C VAL A 53 2.98 1.05 -9.96
N ALA A 54 2.61 0.89 -11.23
CA ALA A 54 2.23 2.00 -12.12
C ALA A 54 0.95 2.73 -11.68
N ASP A 55 0.07 2.06 -10.92
CA ASP A 55 -1.16 2.66 -10.39
C ASP A 55 -0.84 3.60 -9.20
N VAL A 56 0.25 3.36 -8.48
CA VAL A 56 0.61 4.07 -7.23
C VAL A 56 1.78 5.03 -7.39
N LEU A 57 2.71 4.73 -8.30
CA LEU A 57 3.89 5.55 -8.58
C LEU A 57 3.74 6.28 -9.91
N GLN A 58 4.32 7.47 -9.97
CA GLN A 58 4.59 8.17 -11.21
C GLN A 58 5.90 7.64 -11.84
N PRO A 59 6.09 7.82 -13.16
CA PRO A 59 7.37 7.48 -13.81
C PRO A 59 8.59 8.19 -13.19
N SER A 60 8.37 9.33 -12.54
CA SER A 60 9.37 10.07 -11.77
C SER A 60 9.82 9.40 -10.47
N GLY A 61 9.14 8.31 -10.06
CA GLY A 61 9.34 7.65 -8.77
C GLY A 61 8.55 8.27 -7.62
N LEU A 62 7.79 9.34 -7.87
CA LEU A 62 6.94 9.98 -6.86
C LEU A 62 5.67 9.16 -6.62
N ILE A 63 5.25 9.08 -5.36
CA ILE A 63 3.97 8.46 -4.99
C ILE A 63 2.83 9.39 -5.39
N ARG A 64 1.85 8.84 -6.12
CA ARG A 64 0.64 9.58 -6.50
C ARG A 64 -0.19 9.87 -5.25
N GLU A 65 -0.67 11.11 -5.14
CA GLU A 65 -1.56 11.51 -4.04
C GLU A 65 -2.95 10.87 -4.18
N GLU A 66 -3.36 10.59 -5.41
CA GLU A 66 -4.61 9.91 -5.74
C GLU A 66 -4.31 8.67 -6.58
N VAL A 67 -4.85 7.53 -6.16
CA VAL A 67 -4.77 6.25 -6.85
C VAL A 67 -6.12 5.95 -7.46
N SER A 68 -6.21 5.98 -8.79
CA SER A 68 -7.42 5.62 -9.52
C SER A 68 -7.48 4.10 -9.71
N LEU A 69 -8.34 3.42 -8.94
CA LEU A 69 -8.54 1.98 -9.08
C LEU A 69 -9.43 1.68 -10.29
N ARG A 70 -8.85 0.98 -11.27
CA ARG A 70 -9.53 0.55 -12.49
C ARG A 70 -10.80 -0.25 -12.17
N ALA A 71 -11.87 -0.09 -12.97
CA ALA A 71 -13.10 -0.85 -12.80
C ALA A 71 -12.86 -2.38 -12.77
N ALA A 72 -11.90 -2.88 -13.54
CA ALA A 72 -11.56 -4.31 -13.61
C ALA A 72 -11.04 -4.91 -12.28
N ILE A 73 -10.54 -4.07 -11.36
CA ILE A 73 -9.99 -4.54 -10.08
C ILE A 73 -10.94 -4.31 -8.90
N THR A 74 -11.93 -3.43 -9.06
CA THR A 74 -12.86 -3.08 -7.99
C THR A 74 -14.05 -4.03 -7.94
N LYS A 75 -14.58 -4.22 -6.73
CA LYS A 75 -15.82 -4.99 -6.57
C LYS A 75 -16.98 -4.24 -7.23
N GLY A 76 -17.69 -4.91 -8.13
CA GLY A 76 -18.85 -4.37 -8.83
C GLY A 76 -18.49 -3.53 -10.07
N CYS A 77 -17.26 -3.65 -10.58
CA CYS A 77 -16.83 -3.07 -11.84
C CYS A 77 -17.02 -1.54 -11.92
N ARG A 78 -16.83 -0.83 -10.80
CA ARG A 78 -16.95 0.63 -10.73
C ARG A 78 -15.63 1.25 -10.33
N GLN A 79 -15.10 2.13 -11.17
CA GLN A 79 -13.88 2.87 -10.87
C GLN A 79 -14.07 3.71 -9.60
N ARG A 80 -13.05 3.74 -8.75
CA ARG A 80 -13.01 4.61 -7.57
C ARG A 80 -11.60 5.13 -7.37
N CYS A 81 -11.51 6.35 -6.86
CA CYS A 81 -10.24 6.92 -6.46
C CYS A 81 -10.02 6.75 -4.96
N VAL A 82 -8.76 6.55 -4.59
CA VAL A 82 -8.35 6.42 -3.20
C VAL A 82 -7.19 7.36 -2.94
N TYR A 83 -7.33 8.20 -1.92
CA TYR A 83 -6.30 9.14 -1.53
C TYR A 83 -5.22 8.43 -0.71
N SER A 84 -3.98 8.55 -1.17
CA SER A 84 -2.83 7.90 -0.58
C SER A 84 -2.30 8.73 0.60
N ALA A 85 -2.89 8.55 1.78
CA ALA A 85 -2.31 9.07 3.03
C ALA A 85 -0.98 8.37 3.41
N ILE A 86 -0.56 7.39 2.61
CA ILE A 86 0.58 6.51 2.83
C ILE A 86 1.92 7.27 2.74
N ARG A 87 1.97 8.39 2.00
CA ARG A 87 3.19 9.22 1.86
C ARG A 87 3.78 9.68 3.19
N ARG A 88 2.96 9.85 4.25
CA ARG A 88 3.43 10.22 5.59
C ARG A 88 3.89 9.05 6.46
N ARG A 89 3.58 7.79 6.08
CA ARG A 89 3.77 6.60 6.94
C ARG A 89 4.63 5.50 6.34
N LEU A 90 5.02 5.60 5.07
CA LEU A 90 6.01 4.68 4.50
C LEU A 90 7.39 4.89 5.15
N PRO A 91 8.13 3.80 5.40
CA PRO A 91 9.55 3.91 5.74
C PRO A 91 10.28 4.65 4.61
N ARG A 92 11.25 5.50 4.99
CA ARG A 92 12.03 6.35 4.07
C ARG A 92 12.69 5.57 2.92
N SER A 93 12.89 4.25 3.06
CA SER A 93 13.44 3.36 2.03
C SER A 93 12.60 3.33 0.74
N ILE A 94 11.29 3.52 0.84
CA ILE A 94 10.34 3.49 -0.30
C ILE A 94 9.95 4.91 -0.73
N ALA A 95 10.13 5.90 0.17
CA ALA A 95 9.68 7.28 -0.04
C ALA A 95 10.71 8.21 -0.72
N THR A 96 11.95 7.77 -0.96
CA THR A 96 12.97 8.62 -1.58
C THR A 96 13.08 8.44 -3.10
N SER A 97 12.57 9.43 -3.82
CA SER A 97 13.37 10.15 -4.82
C SER A 97 12.92 11.60 -4.95
N ASN A 98 13.14 12.39 -3.90
CA ASN A 98 13.40 13.82 -4.10
C ASN A 98 14.93 13.95 -4.20
N GLY A 99 15.39 14.55 -5.31
CA GLY A 99 16.76 14.59 -5.83
C GLY A 99 17.91 14.24 -4.88
N ASP A 100 18.44 13.02 -4.99
CA ASP A 100 19.87 12.74 -4.82
C ASP A 100 20.18 11.31 -5.33
N GLY A 101 21.40 11.08 -5.83
CA GLY A 101 21.88 9.95 -6.64
C GLY A 101 21.78 8.52 -6.09
N ARG A 102 20.59 8.07 -5.64
CA ARG A 102 20.29 6.69 -5.23
C ARG A 102 19.19 6.02 -6.08
N LYS A 103 19.17 6.31 -7.39
CA LYS A 103 18.27 5.66 -8.37
C LYS A 103 18.37 4.12 -8.39
N ALA A 104 19.49 3.55 -7.96
CA ALA A 104 19.82 2.12 -8.13
C ALA A 104 19.18 1.12 -7.14
N ARG A 105 18.40 1.54 -6.13
CA ARG A 105 17.75 0.61 -5.18
C ARG A 105 16.24 0.49 -5.38
N ALA A 106 15.52 1.59 -5.58
CA ALA A 106 14.11 1.57 -5.95
C ALA A 106 13.90 0.89 -7.31
N GLN A 107 14.77 1.17 -8.29
CA GLN A 107 14.78 0.47 -9.58
C GLN A 107 15.04 -1.03 -9.44
N ARG A 108 15.75 -1.48 -8.39
CA ARG A 108 16.06 -2.90 -8.16
C ARG A 108 14.88 -3.66 -7.57
N TRP A 109 13.94 -2.98 -6.91
CA TRP A 109 12.65 -3.58 -6.51
C TRP A 109 11.70 -3.61 -7.70
N ILE A 110 11.61 -2.50 -8.47
CA ILE A 110 10.82 -2.37 -9.70
C ILE A 110 11.23 -3.40 -10.77
N ALA A 111 12.53 -3.64 -10.96
CA ALA A 111 13.04 -4.61 -11.93
C ALA A 111 12.90 -6.08 -11.50
N ARG A 112 12.61 -6.37 -10.21
CA ARG A 112 12.43 -7.74 -9.71
C ARG A 112 10.97 -8.18 -9.64
N SER A 113 10.01 -7.27 -9.74
CA SER A 113 8.57 -7.57 -9.72
C SER A 113 7.92 -7.56 -11.11
N GLY A 114 8.67 -7.27 -12.18
CA GLY A 114 8.21 -7.25 -13.56
C GLY A 114 8.70 -8.43 -14.41
N GLY A 115 8.64 -9.66 -13.91
CA GLY A 115 9.08 -10.83 -14.67
C GLY A 115 8.69 -12.18 -14.06
N ALA A 116 7.42 -12.56 -14.23
CA ALA A 116 6.90 -13.90 -14.49
C ALA A 116 5.36 -13.82 -14.61
#